data_AF-A0A5N5E3S3-F1
#
_entry.id   AF-A0A5N5E3S3-F1
#
_cell.length_a   1.000
_cell.length_b   1.000
_cell.length_c   1.000
_cell.angle_alpha   90.00
_cell.angle_beta   90.00
_cell.angle_gamma   90.00
#
_symmetry.space_group_name_H-M   'P 1'
#
loop_
_entity.id
_entity.type
_entity.pdbx_description
1 polymer ?
#
loop_
_entity_poly.entity_id
_entity_poly.type
_entity_poly.pdbx_seq_one_letter_code
_entity_poly.pdbx_strand_id
1 'polypeptide(L)'
;MLKKIGYGVGLFIVVLLAALASHYLFGLATGTRFNETQWAAAGAWFGGVMTFGAVAVALYQSNQAKERAERESRDSNQRNLNERLLHQEALARAEDRLATELDSGRRSEQTQTIAAVVAAIAEQPAVVRGLTTAVHLARRTPSEENYASRTAKYDIWQNSSGRLVAALQTALMVVDEPHVYEQVRRAGADCERLRRSMTDLYSLPFDEQIPRRQIHVNLNATLAHQGELIQVVRDYLRDSPKDSSIDPDQLMLW
;
A
#
# COMPACT_ATOMS: atom_id res chain seq x y z
N MET A 1 -9.06 51.29 21.47
CA MET A 1 -10.22 51.43 22.40
C MET A 1 -9.91 52.29 23.63
N LEU A 2 -8.74 52.15 24.27
CA LEU A 2 -8.38 52.90 25.49
C LEU A 2 -8.61 54.43 25.41
N LYS A 3 -8.21 55.08 24.30
CA LYS A 3 -8.38 56.52 24.13
C LYS A 3 -9.86 56.96 24.16
N LYS A 4 -10.77 56.21 23.53
CA LYS A 4 -12.21 56.55 23.50
C LYS A 4 -12.88 56.37 24.87
N ILE A 5 -12.44 55.38 25.64
CA ILE A 5 -12.90 55.16 27.01
C ILE A 5 -12.40 56.29 27.92
N GLY A 6 -11.14 56.71 27.75
CA GLY A 6 -10.56 57.83 28.50
C GLY A 6 -11.31 59.16 28.29
N TYR A 7 -11.72 59.48 27.06
CA TYR A 7 -12.53 60.68 26.79
C TYR A 7 -13.93 60.61 27.43
N GLY A 8 -14.56 59.43 27.44
CA GLY A 8 -15.86 59.24 28.08
C GLY A 8 -15.81 59.39 29.60
N VAL A 9 -14.80 58.78 30.24
CA VAL A 9 -14.57 58.90 31.69
C VAL A 9 -14.19 60.33 32.07
N GLY A 10 -13.34 60.99 31.26
CA GLY A 10 -12.96 62.38 31.46
C GLY A 10 -14.15 63.33 31.38
N LEU A 11 -15.02 63.17 30.38
CA LEU A 11 -16.24 63.97 30.24
C LEU A 11 -17.18 63.76 31.43
N PHE A 12 -17.37 62.51 31.87
CA PHE A 12 -18.21 62.19 33.03
C PHE A 12 -17.72 62.86 34.31
N ILE A 13 -16.40 62.83 34.58
CA ILE A 13 -15.80 63.49 35.74
C ILE A 13 -16.00 65.01 35.68
N VAL A 14 -15.80 65.63 34.51
CA VAL A 14 -16.00 67.08 34.34
C VAL A 14 -17.46 67.48 34.58
N VAL A 15 -18.42 66.73 34.06
CA VAL A 15 -19.85 66.99 34.29
C VAL A 15 -20.22 66.79 35.75
N LEU A 16 -19.70 65.75 36.40
CA LEU A 16 -19.91 65.50 37.84
C LEU A 16 -19.38 66.66 38.70
N LEU A 17 -18.15 67.12 38.41
CA LEU A 17 -17.54 68.24 39.12
C LEU A 17 -18.27 69.55 38.87
N ALA A 18 -18.74 69.80 37.64
CA ALA A 18 -19.54 70.98 37.32
C ALA A 18 -20.90 70.96 38.03
N ALA A 19 -21.55 69.79 38.15
CA ALA A 19 -22.79 69.63 38.90
C ALA A 19 -22.59 69.85 40.40
N LEU A 20 -21.51 69.30 40.97
CA LEU A 20 -21.13 69.52 42.38
C LEU A 20 -20.82 70.99 42.67
N ALA A 21 -20.04 71.64 41.80
CA ALA A 21 -19.71 73.06 41.93
C ALA A 21 -20.96 73.95 41.82
N SER A 22 -21.85 73.65 40.88
CA SER A 22 -23.13 74.37 40.72
C SER A 22 -24.03 74.22 41.95
N HIS A 23 -24.10 73.01 42.52
CA HIS A 23 -24.85 72.76 43.75
C HIS A 23 -24.26 73.50 44.96
N TYR A 24 -22.93 73.56 45.07
CA TYR A 24 -22.24 74.28 46.14
C TYR A 24 -22.48 75.79 46.05
N LEU A 25 -22.41 76.36 44.85
CA LEU A 25 -22.72 77.78 44.59
C LEU A 25 -24.19 78.10 44.88
N PHE A 26 -25.11 77.20 44.52
CA PHE A 26 -26.54 77.35 44.81
C PHE A 26 -26.83 77.36 46.32
N GLY A 27 -26.18 76.47 47.09
CA GLY A 27 -26.32 76.42 48.55
C GLY A 27 -25.74 77.65 49.27
N LEU A 28 -24.68 78.26 48.72
CA LEU A 28 -24.15 79.55 49.19
C LEU A 28 -25.11 80.71 48.92
N ALA A 29 -25.78 80.71 47.76
CA ALA A 29 -26.67 81.80 47.35
C ALA A 29 -28.04 81.78 48.05
N THR A 30 -28.55 80.59 48.41
CA THR A 30 -29.92 80.42 48.92
C THR A 30 -30.00 80.04 50.40
N GLY A 31 -28.87 79.68 51.03
CA GLY A 31 -28.79 79.27 52.44
C GLY A 31 -29.30 77.86 52.73
N THR A 32 -29.97 77.20 51.78
CA THR A 32 -30.43 75.81 51.89
C THR A 32 -29.38 74.82 51.41
N ARG A 33 -28.99 73.86 52.26
CA ARG A 33 -28.07 72.76 51.92
C ARG A 33 -28.82 71.43 51.90
N PHE A 34 -28.40 70.52 51.03
CA PHE A 34 -28.91 69.15 51.06
C PHE A 34 -28.52 68.46 52.37
N ASN A 35 -29.50 67.82 53.01
CA ASN A 35 -29.28 67.00 54.19
C ASN A 35 -28.64 65.65 53.80
N GLU A 36 -28.02 64.94 54.75
CA GLU A 36 -27.36 63.64 54.55
C GLU A 36 -28.27 62.62 53.83
N THR A 37 -29.58 62.62 54.12
CA THR A 37 -30.57 61.75 53.47
C THR A 37 -30.78 62.06 51.99
N GLN A 38 -30.65 63.31 51.57
CA GLN A 38 -30.78 63.71 50.16
C GLN A 38 -29.52 63.40 49.37
N TRP A 39 -28.34 63.54 49.98
CA TRP A 39 -27.07 63.07 49.41
C TRP A 39 -27.03 61.55 49.26
N ALA A 40 -27.54 60.83 50.26
CA ALA A 40 -27.67 59.37 50.19
C ALA A 40 -28.61 58.95 49.05
N ALA A 41 -29.75 59.64 48.88
CA ALA A 41 -30.68 59.37 47.78
C ALA A 41 -30.09 59.67 46.40
N ALA A 42 -29.38 60.80 46.24
CA ALA A 42 -28.71 61.14 44.99
C ALA A 42 -27.58 60.14 44.65
N GLY A 43 -26.79 59.74 45.65
CA GLY A 43 -25.77 58.71 45.52
C GLY A 43 -26.34 57.34 45.12
N ALA A 44 -27.50 56.97 45.66
CA ALA A 44 -28.17 55.72 45.32
C ALA A 44 -28.66 55.69 43.85
N TRP A 45 -29.25 56.78 43.36
CA TRP A 45 -29.67 56.90 41.95
C TRP A 45 -28.47 56.87 40.99
N PHE A 46 -27.40 57.61 41.32
CA PHE A 46 -26.17 57.58 40.52
C PHE A 46 -25.51 56.19 40.50
N GLY A 47 -25.46 55.52 41.66
CA GLY A 47 -24.99 54.15 41.77
C GLY A 47 -25.80 53.21 40.88
N GLY A 48 -27.14 53.30 40.94
CA GLY A 48 -28.04 52.48 40.11
C GLY A 48 -27.83 52.66 38.60
N VAL A 49 -27.67 53.91 38.12
CA VAL A 49 -27.42 54.19 36.70
C VAL A 49 -26.06 53.64 36.26
N MET A 50 -25.03 53.78 37.09
CA MET A 50 -23.69 53.26 36.79
C MET A 50 -23.68 51.73 36.75
N THR A 51 -24.37 51.06 37.67
CA THR A 51 -24.49 49.59 37.66
C THR A 51 -25.25 49.10 36.43
N PHE A 52 -26.35 49.77 36.06
CA PHE A 52 -27.11 49.44 34.84
C PHE A 52 -26.26 49.61 33.58
N GLY A 53 -25.52 50.72 33.47
CA GLY A 53 -24.59 50.96 32.37
C GLY A 53 -23.50 49.89 32.27
N ALA A 54 -22.93 49.48 33.40
CA ALA A 54 -21.93 48.41 33.45
C ALA A 54 -22.50 47.07 32.97
N VAL A 55 -23.71 46.70 33.39
CA VAL A 55 -24.39 45.47 32.94
C VAL A 55 -24.72 45.53 31.45
N ALA A 56 -25.19 46.66 30.93
CA ALA A 56 -25.48 46.83 29.51
C ALA A 56 -24.22 46.65 28.63
N VAL A 57 -23.08 47.21 29.06
CA VAL A 57 -21.79 47.03 28.37
C VAL A 57 -21.33 45.57 28.47
N ALA A 58 -21.49 44.93 29.62
CA ALA A 58 -21.14 43.52 29.79
C ALA A 58 -21.96 42.60 28.86
N LEU A 59 -23.27 42.84 28.74
CA LEU A 59 -24.15 42.12 27.80
C LEU A 59 -23.73 42.34 26.35
N TYR A 60 -23.41 43.58 25.97
CA TYR A 60 -22.93 43.89 24.63
C TYR A 60 -21.60 43.18 24.30
N GLN A 61 -20.64 43.19 25.24
CA GLN A 61 -19.38 42.47 25.09
C GLN A 61 -19.58 40.97 25.02
N SER A 62 -20.50 40.41 25.82
CA SER A 62 -20.86 39.00 25.78
C SER A 62 -21.47 38.60 24.43
N ASN A 63 -22.36 39.44 23.88
CA ASN A 63 -22.95 39.17 22.57
C ASN A 63 -21.92 39.21 21.44
N GLN A 64 -21.01 40.20 21.46
CA GLN A 64 -19.89 40.26 20.51
C GLN A 64 -18.94 39.07 20.65
N ALA A 65 -18.69 38.60 21.86
CA ALA A 65 -17.86 37.43 22.11
C ALA A 65 -18.50 36.16 21.54
N LYS A 66 -19.81 35.99 21.69
CA LYS A 66 -20.56 34.88 21.07
C LYS A 66 -20.47 34.89 19.55
N GLU A 67 -20.71 36.04 18.91
CA GLU A 67 -20.63 36.13 17.45
C GLU A 67 -19.23 35.81 16.92
N ARG A 68 -18.17 36.21 17.62
CA ARG A 68 -16.79 35.87 17.25
C ARG A 68 -16.52 34.38 17.41
N ALA A 69 -16.94 33.79 18.52
CA ALA A 69 -16.79 32.36 18.78
C ALA A 69 -17.53 31.50 17.74
N GLU A 70 -18.73 31.90 17.31
CA GLU A 70 -19.47 31.22 16.26
C GLU A 70 -18.78 31.28 14.89
N ARG A 71 -18.21 32.45 14.53
CA ARG A 71 -17.48 32.61 13.27
C ARG A 71 -16.20 31.78 13.26
N GLU A 72 -15.45 31.81 14.35
CA GLU A 72 -14.22 31.03 14.51
C GLU A 72 -14.50 29.52 14.51
N SER A 73 -15.60 29.08 15.13
CA SER A 73 -16.04 27.69 15.07
C SER A 73 -16.40 27.24 13.66
N ARG A 74 -17.10 28.08 12.87
CA ARG A 74 -17.43 27.77 11.48
C ARG A 74 -16.20 27.69 10.59
N ASP A 75 -15.28 28.64 10.73
CA ASP A 75 -14.03 28.67 9.95
C ASP A 75 -13.13 27.47 10.32
N SER A 76 -13.00 27.16 11.62
CA SER A 76 -12.29 25.95 12.08
C SER A 76 -12.91 24.66 11.52
N ASN A 77 -14.23 24.54 11.55
CA ASN A 77 -14.92 23.37 10.97
C ASN A 77 -14.72 23.27 9.46
N GLN A 78 -14.75 24.39 8.73
CA GLN A 78 -14.49 24.40 7.30
C GLN A 78 -13.05 24.01 6.96
N ARG A 79 -12.07 24.52 7.71
CA ARG A 79 -10.66 24.14 7.54
C ARG A 79 -10.44 22.67 7.82
N ASN A 80 -11.00 22.15 8.92
CA ASN A 80 -10.92 20.73 9.27
C ASN A 80 -11.57 19.83 8.20
N LEU A 81 -12.71 20.24 7.62
CA LEU A 81 -13.34 19.50 6.52
C LEU A 81 -12.47 19.51 5.27
N ASN A 82 -11.92 20.66 4.91
CA ASN A 82 -11.06 20.79 3.72
C ASN A 82 -9.76 19.98 3.87
N GLU A 83 -9.13 20.03 5.05
CA GLU A 83 -7.95 19.22 5.37
C GLU A 83 -8.26 17.72 5.31
N ARG A 84 -9.42 17.28 5.81
CA ARG A 84 -9.86 15.89 5.70
C ARG A 84 -10.07 15.46 4.25
N LEU A 85 -10.69 16.30 3.41
CA LEU A 85 -10.89 16.01 2.00
C LEU A 85 -9.55 15.89 1.26
N LEU A 86 -8.63 16.85 1.47
CA LEU A 86 -7.30 16.79 0.89
C LEU A 86 -6.50 15.56 1.37
N HIS A 87 -6.63 15.21 2.65
CA HIS A 87 -5.99 14.02 3.19
C HIS A 87 -6.58 12.73 2.59
N GLN A 88 -7.90 12.65 2.44
CA GLN A 88 -8.57 11.52 1.79
C GLN A 88 -8.17 11.38 0.31
N GLU A 89 -8.09 12.48 -0.44
CA GLU A 89 -7.60 12.44 -1.82
C GLU A 89 -6.14 12.00 -1.91
N ALA A 90 -5.30 12.46 -0.97
CA ALA A 90 -3.90 12.05 -0.90
C ALA A 90 -3.77 10.55 -0.57
N LEU A 91 -4.59 10.03 0.35
CA LEU A 91 -4.65 8.60 0.66
C LEU A 91 -5.14 7.79 -0.53
N ALA A 92 -6.20 8.21 -1.22
CA ALA A 92 -6.70 7.51 -2.40
C ALA A 92 -5.64 7.44 -3.52
N ARG A 93 -4.93 8.54 -3.80
CA ARG A 93 -3.82 8.53 -4.76
C ARG A 93 -2.65 7.65 -4.32
N ALA A 94 -2.39 7.55 -3.02
CA ALA A 94 -1.36 6.67 -2.49
C ALA A 94 -1.78 5.19 -2.60
N GLU A 95 -3.05 4.88 -2.32
CA GLU A 95 -3.64 3.55 -2.52
C GLU A 95 -3.58 3.12 -3.98
N ASP A 96 -3.94 4.00 -4.92
CA ASP A 96 -3.85 3.72 -6.36
C ASP A 96 -2.41 3.43 -6.81
N ARG A 97 -1.44 4.19 -6.30
CA ARG A 97 -0.01 3.94 -6.57
C ARG A 97 0.44 2.60 -6.01
N LEU A 98 0.08 2.30 -4.75
CA LEU A 98 0.42 1.04 -4.12
C LEU A 98 -0.22 -0.16 -4.83
N ALA A 99 -1.46 -0.03 -5.29
CA ALA A 99 -2.12 -1.07 -6.08
C ALA A 99 -1.37 -1.31 -7.40
N THR A 100 -0.98 -0.23 -8.09
CA THR A 100 -0.19 -0.31 -9.33
C THR A 100 1.18 -0.97 -9.09
N GLU A 101 1.86 -0.59 -8.01
CA GLU A 101 3.16 -1.17 -7.63
C GLU A 101 3.03 -2.66 -7.28
N LEU A 102 2.02 -3.04 -6.49
CA LEU A 102 1.76 -4.43 -6.12
C LEU A 102 1.44 -5.30 -7.34
N ASP A 103 0.63 -4.79 -8.27
CA ASP A 103 0.30 -5.49 -9.50
C ASP A 103 1.56 -5.66 -10.38
N SER A 104 2.40 -4.62 -10.50
CA SER A 104 3.66 -4.73 -11.22
C SER A 104 4.62 -5.75 -10.59
N GLY A 105 4.69 -5.78 -9.25
CA GLY A 105 5.49 -6.73 -8.47
C GLY A 105 5.01 -8.17 -8.69
N ARG A 106 3.71 -8.42 -8.57
CA ARG A 106 3.10 -9.74 -8.81
C ARG A 106 3.38 -10.24 -10.23
N ARG A 107 3.23 -9.38 -11.24
CA ARG A 107 3.51 -9.75 -12.64
C ARG A 107 4.97 -10.08 -12.89
N SER A 108 5.88 -9.32 -12.30
CA SER A 108 7.32 -9.58 -12.36
C SER A 108 7.66 -10.94 -11.73
N GLU A 109 7.10 -11.22 -10.56
CA GLU A 109 7.28 -12.49 -9.85
C GLU A 109 6.74 -13.68 -10.65
N GLN A 110 5.55 -13.55 -11.25
CA GLN A 110 4.96 -14.57 -12.12
C GLN A 110 5.83 -14.83 -13.36
N THR A 111 6.30 -13.78 -14.02
CA THR A 111 7.20 -13.88 -15.18
C THR A 111 8.48 -14.62 -14.82
N GLN A 112 9.13 -14.23 -13.72
CA GLN A 112 10.36 -14.87 -13.25
C GLN A 112 10.14 -16.35 -12.92
N THR A 113 9.00 -16.66 -12.30
CA THR A 113 8.66 -18.03 -11.92
C THR A 113 8.42 -18.92 -13.14
N ILE A 114 7.69 -18.43 -14.15
CA ILE A 114 7.47 -19.19 -15.39
C ILE A 114 8.78 -19.34 -16.19
N ALA A 115 9.63 -18.30 -16.23
CA ALA A 115 10.95 -18.39 -16.85
C ALA A 115 11.82 -19.47 -16.19
N ALA A 116 11.77 -19.62 -14.86
CA ALA A 116 12.46 -20.69 -14.15
C ALA A 116 11.94 -22.09 -14.54
N VAL A 117 10.64 -22.26 -14.76
CA VAL A 117 10.06 -23.51 -15.29
C VAL A 117 10.58 -23.81 -16.70
N VAL A 118 10.56 -22.82 -17.59
CA VAL A 118 11.06 -22.96 -18.97
C VAL A 118 12.54 -23.38 -18.98
N ALA A 119 13.38 -22.71 -18.19
CA ALA A 119 14.80 -23.05 -18.07
C ALA A 119 14.99 -24.49 -17.53
N ALA A 120 14.23 -24.88 -16.51
CA ALA A 120 14.32 -26.23 -15.95
C ALA A 120 13.85 -27.32 -16.94
N ILE A 121 12.88 -27.02 -17.79
CA ILE A 121 12.45 -27.91 -18.89
C ILE A 121 13.55 -28.03 -19.96
N ALA A 122 14.18 -26.91 -20.32
CA ALA A 122 15.24 -26.85 -21.33
C ALA A 122 16.48 -27.70 -20.97
N GLU A 123 16.75 -27.91 -19.67
CA GLU A 123 17.84 -28.78 -19.20
C GLU A 123 17.57 -30.28 -19.43
N GLN A 124 16.30 -30.71 -19.46
CA GLN A 124 15.93 -32.13 -19.43
C GLN A 124 16.51 -32.97 -20.58
N PRO A 125 16.57 -32.50 -21.84
CA PRO A 125 17.06 -33.33 -22.95
C PRO A 125 18.51 -33.80 -22.77
N ALA A 126 19.39 -32.92 -22.30
CA ALA A 126 20.80 -33.27 -22.10
C ALA A 126 20.94 -34.32 -21.01
N VAL A 127 20.23 -34.13 -19.90
CA VAL A 127 20.32 -34.98 -18.71
C VAL A 127 19.68 -36.36 -18.95
N VAL A 128 18.50 -36.40 -19.57
CA VAL A 128 17.81 -37.65 -19.95
C VAL A 128 18.65 -38.46 -20.94
N ARG A 129 19.23 -37.82 -21.97
CA ARG A 129 20.14 -38.50 -22.90
C ARG A 129 21.37 -39.05 -22.21
N GLY A 130 21.97 -38.28 -21.30
CA GLY A 130 23.14 -38.69 -20.52
C GLY A 130 22.88 -39.95 -19.71
N LEU A 131 21.79 -39.96 -18.93
CA LEU A 131 21.41 -41.12 -18.12
C LEU A 131 21.05 -42.34 -18.98
N THR A 132 20.23 -42.15 -20.02
CA THR A 132 19.85 -43.25 -20.93
C THR A 132 21.07 -43.90 -21.58
N THR A 133 22.06 -43.10 -21.97
CA THR A 133 23.33 -43.58 -22.55
C THR A 133 24.16 -44.34 -21.52
N ALA A 134 24.29 -43.83 -20.30
CA ALA A 134 25.06 -44.47 -19.24
C ALA A 134 24.43 -45.81 -18.80
N VAL A 135 23.10 -45.87 -18.69
CA VAL A 135 22.37 -47.13 -18.42
C VAL A 135 22.62 -48.14 -19.54
N HIS A 136 22.55 -47.71 -20.79
CA HIS A 136 22.79 -48.59 -21.93
C HIS A 136 24.24 -49.11 -21.98
N LEU A 137 25.22 -48.26 -21.69
CA LEU A 137 26.63 -48.63 -21.69
C LEU A 137 26.94 -49.62 -20.56
N ALA A 138 26.46 -49.36 -19.34
CA ALA A 138 26.61 -50.26 -18.20
C ALA A 138 25.98 -51.65 -18.45
N ARG A 139 24.92 -51.71 -19.27
CA ARG A 139 24.29 -52.98 -19.67
C ARG A 139 25.06 -53.73 -20.74
N ARG A 140 25.55 -53.02 -21.77
CA ARG A 140 26.26 -53.65 -22.88
C ARG A 140 27.70 -54.04 -22.54
N THR A 141 28.33 -53.27 -21.66
CA THR A 141 29.72 -53.47 -21.27
C THR A 141 29.83 -53.33 -19.76
N PRO A 142 29.41 -54.35 -19.00
CA PRO A 142 29.49 -54.34 -17.54
C PRO A 142 30.93 -54.08 -17.04
N SER A 143 31.14 -52.96 -16.36
CA SER A 143 32.41 -52.62 -15.71
C SER A 143 32.14 -51.71 -14.51
N GLU A 144 33.04 -51.70 -13.54
CA GLU A 144 32.95 -50.83 -12.37
C GLU A 144 32.87 -49.35 -12.78
N GLU A 145 33.67 -48.95 -13.78
CA GLU A 145 33.63 -47.60 -14.36
C GLU A 145 32.27 -47.25 -14.96
N ASN A 146 31.67 -48.17 -15.73
CA ASN A 146 30.37 -47.93 -16.36
C ASN A 146 29.24 -47.90 -15.32
N TYR A 147 29.34 -48.68 -14.24
CA TYR A 147 28.41 -48.59 -13.11
C TYR A 147 28.54 -47.27 -12.36
N ALA A 148 29.76 -46.84 -12.06
CA ALA A 148 30.02 -45.55 -11.42
C ALA A 148 29.50 -44.38 -12.28
N SER A 149 29.75 -44.43 -13.60
CA SER A 149 29.24 -43.44 -14.56
C SER A 149 27.70 -43.40 -14.60
N ARG A 150 27.05 -44.57 -14.58
CA ARG A 150 25.58 -44.67 -14.47
C ARG A 150 25.05 -44.01 -13.20
N THR A 151 25.64 -44.30 -12.04
CA THR A 151 25.24 -43.69 -10.76
C THR A 151 25.42 -42.18 -10.80
N ALA A 152 26.57 -41.68 -11.25
CA ALA A 152 26.82 -40.24 -11.37
C ALA A 152 25.82 -39.54 -12.30
N LYS A 153 25.44 -40.15 -13.44
CA LYS A 153 24.41 -39.59 -14.31
C LYS A 153 23.01 -39.66 -13.70
N TYR A 154 22.74 -40.65 -12.86
CA TYR A 154 21.49 -40.75 -12.13
C TYR A 154 21.35 -39.61 -11.10
N ASP A 155 22.41 -39.32 -10.34
CA ASP A 155 22.41 -38.21 -9.37
C ASP A 155 22.19 -36.85 -10.05
N ILE A 156 22.86 -36.62 -11.20
CA ILE A 156 22.65 -35.40 -12.01
C ILE A 156 21.18 -35.30 -12.46
N TRP A 157 20.61 -36.41 -12.93
CA TRP A 157 19.21 -36.47 -13.34
C TRP A 157 18.24 -36.24 -12.17
N GLN A 158 18.47 -36.86 -11.03
CA GLN A 158 17.64 -36.69 -9.84
C GLN A 158 17.64 -35.23 -9.37
N ASN A 159 18.81 -34.58 -9.35
CA ASN A 159 18.95 -33.18 -9.00
C ASN A 159 18.23 -32.24 -9.99
N SER A 160 18.39 -32.48 -11.30
CA SER A 160 17.69 -31.68 -12.33
C SER A 160 16.17 -31.88 -12.27
N SER A 161 15.70 -33.11 -12.08
CA SER A 161 14.29 -33.41 -11.89
C SER A 161 13.73 -32.75 -10.62
N GLY A 162 14.51 -32.70 -9.53
CA GLY A 162 14.10 -32.01 -8.30
C GLY A 162 13.93 -30.50 -8.50
N ARG A 163 14.86 -29.85 -9.22
CA ARG A 163 14.74 -28.43 -9.58
C ARG A 163 13.50 -28.16 -10.43
N LEU A 164 13.23 -29.01 -11.42
CA LEU A 164 12.05 -28.88 -12.26
C LEU A 164 10.75 -28.99 -11.46
N VAL A 165 10.66 -29.98 -10.57
CA VAL A 165 9.48 -30.14 -9.68
C VAL A 165 9.32 -28.92 -8.77
N ALA A 166 10.40 -28.41 -8.17
CA ALA A 166 10.35 -27.22 -7.34
C ALA A 166 9.87 -26.00 -8.12
N ALA A 167 10.41 -25.77 -9.33
CA ALA A 167 10.00 -24.66 -10.18
C ALA A 167 8.50 -24.74 -10.55
N LEU A 168 8.01 -25.93 -10.90
CA LEU A 168 6.60 -26.16 -11.22
C LEU A 168 5.69 -25.94 -10.00
N GLN A 169 6.11 -26.39 -8.81
CA GLN A 169 5.35 -26.16 -7.57
C GLN A 169 5.28 -24.68 -7.22
N THR A 170 6.40 -23.96 -7.30
CA THR A 170 6.42 -22.51 -7.09
C THR A 170 5.51 -21.80 -8.11
N ALA A 171 5.57 -22.19 -9.38
CA ALA A 171 4.69 -21.63 -10.41
C ALA A 171 3.20 -21.83 -10.10
N LEU A 172 2.80 -23.02 -9.62
CA LEU A 172 1.42 -23.29 -9.25
C LEU A 172 0.93 -22.50 -8.01
N MET A 173 1.84 -21.96 -7.20
CA MET A 173 1.51 -21.14 -6.03
C MET A 173 1.42 -19.65 -6.35
N VAL A 174 2.16 -19.18 -7.36
CA VAL A 174 2.33 -17.75 -7.68
C VAL A 174 1.48 -17.32 -8.87
N VAL A 175 1.22 -18.22 -9.81
CA VAL A 175 0.47 -17.93 -11.03
C VAL A 175 -1.04 -17.97 -10.75
N ASP A 176 -1.67 -16.81 -10.85
CA ASP A 176 -3.10 -16.63 -10.61
C ASP A 176 -3.93 -16.71 -11.92
N GLU A 177 -3.31 -16.55 -13.11
CA GLU A 177 -4.04 -16.66 -14.38
C GLU A 177 -4.50 -18.11 -14.65
N PRO A 178 -5.80 -18.34 -14.89
CA PRO A 178 -6.34 -19.69 -15.09
C PRO A 178 -5.71 -20.45 -16.27
N HIS A 179 -5.43 -19.74 -17.37
CA HIS A 179 -4.84 -20.36 -18.56
C HIS A 179 -3.39 -20.80 -18.31
N VAL A 180 -2.59 -19.93 -17.69
CA VAL A 180 -1.19 -20.21 -17.38
C VAL A 180 -1.07 -21.31 -16.33
N TYR A 181 -1.90 -21.23 -15.30
CA TYR A 181 -2.00 -22.25 -14.26
C TYR A 181 -2.28 -23.65 -14.86
N GLU A 182 -3.26 -23.74 -15.77
CA GLU A 182 -3.61 -25.00 -16.41
C GLU A 182 -2.45 -25.55 -17.26
N GLN A 183 -1.69 -24.69 -17.92
CA GLN A 183 -0.51 -25.11 -18.68
C GLN A 183 0.63 -25.60 -17.79
N VAL A 184 0.95 -24.87 -16.72
CA VAL A 184 1.93 -25.30 -15.72
C VAL A 184 1.52 -26.64 -15.10
N ARG A 185 0.22 -26.83 -14.81
CA ARG A 185 -0.33 -28.08 -14.27
C ARG A 185 -0.16 -29.25 -15.24
N ARG A 186 -0.44 -29.03 -16.53
CA ARG A 186 -0.23 -30.04 -17.59
C ARG A 186 1.24 -30.39 -17.76
N ALA A 187 2.11 -29.37 -17.81
CA ALA A 187 3.55 -29.56 -17.84
C ALA A 187 4.02 -30.40 -16.65
N GLY A 188 3.50 -30.13 -15.44
CA GLY A 188 3.80 -30.93 -14.25
C GLY A 188 3.38 -32.39 -14.37
N ALA A 189 2.20 -32.68 -14.94
CA ALA A 189 1.77 -34.05 -15.16
C ALA A 189 2.68 -34.80 -16.16
N ASP A 190 3.13 -34.13 -17.23
CA ASP A 190 4.07 -34.71 -18.19
C ASP A 190 5.47 -34.90 -17.61
N CYS A 191 5.97 -33.94 -16.83
CA CYS A 191 7.24 -34.07 -16.12
C CYS A 191 7.22 -35.26 -15.15
N GLU A 192 6.12 -35.46 -14.45
CA GLU A 192 5.96 -36.59 -13.54
C GLU A 192 5.91 -37.94 -14.29
N ARG A 193 5.27 -37.99 -15.47
CA ARG A 193 5.32 -39.17 -16.35
C ARG A 193 6.75 -39.48 -16.79
N LEU A 194 7.50 -38.47 -17.23
CA LEU A 194 8.91 -38.60 -17.58
C LEU A 194 9.73 -39.08 -16.39
N ARG A 195 9.51 -38.49 -15.21
CA ARG A 195 10.23 -38.83 -13.98
C ARG A 195 10.07 -40.31 -13.63
N ARG A 196 8.82 -40.80 -13.63
CA ARG A 196 8.54 -42.23 -13.39
C ARG A 196 9.25 -43.12 -14.40
N SER A 197 9.16 -42.81 -15.70
CA SER A 197 9.85 -43.61 -16.73
C SER A 197 11.37 -43.66 -16.55
N MET A 198 11.98 -42.58 -16.06
CA MET A 198 13.41 -42.52 -15.79
C MET A 198 13.80 -43.24 -14.49
N THR A 199 12.97 -43.18 -13.45
CA THR A 199 13.14 -44.00 -12.24
C THR A 199 13.01 -45.48 -12.58
N ASP A 200 11.98 -45.85 -13.34
CA ASP A 200 11.76 -47.21 -13.82
C ASP A 200 12.99 -47.68 -14.59
N LEU A 201 13.45 -46.91 -15.58
CA LEU A 201 14.66 -47.18 -16.34
C LEU A 201 15.87 -47.54 -15.46
N TYR A 202 16.09 -46.78 -14.38
CA TYR A 202 17.20 -47.03 -13.48
C TYR A 202 16.99 -48.30 -12.64
N SER A 203 15.75 -48.62 -12.29
CA SER A 203 15.41 -49.82 -11.52
C SER A 203 15.33 -51.12 -12.34
N LEU A 204 15.22 -51.02 -13.67
CA LEU A 204 15.04 -52.18 -14.55
C LEU A 204 16.22 -53.18 -14.43
N PRO A 205 15.91 -54.49 -14.30
CA PRO A 205 16.88 -55.58 -14.44
C PRO A 205 17.68 -55.49 -15.75
N PHE A 206 18.93 -55.98 -15.74
CA PHE A 206 19.87 -55.86 -16.86
C PHE A 206 19.41 -56.57 -18.15
N ASP A 207 18.55 -57.57 -18.00
CA ASP A 207 17.98 -58.43 -19.03
C ASP A 207 16.68 -57.88 -19.67
N GLU A 208 16.02 -56.89 -19.06
CA GLU A 208 14.80 -56.29 -19.61
C GLU A 208 15.07 -55.22 -20.67
N GLN A 209 14.16 -55.10 -21.65
CA GLN A 209 14.31 -54.15 -22.74
C GLN A 209 14.12 -52.70 -22.26
N ILE A 210 15.04 -51.80 -22.64
CA ILE A 210 14.96 -50.38 -22.31
C ILE A 210 13.75 -49.74 -23.02
N PRO A 211 12.81 -49.08 -22.30
CA PRO A 211 11.62 -48.46 -22.88
C PRO A 211 11.94 -47.10 -23.55
N ARG A 212 12.93 -47.06 -24.45
CA ARG A 212 13.43 -45.84 -25.11
C ARG A 212 12.34 -45.03 -25.79
N ARG A 213 11.37 -45.72 -26.42
CA ARG A 213 10.25 -45.07 -27.10
C ARG A 213 9.39 -44.29 -26.11
N GLN A 214 9.05 -44.89 -24.96
CA GLN A 214 8.23 -44.23 -23.95
C GLN A 214 8.95 -43.02 -23.34
N ILE A 215 10.24 -43.16 -23.04
CA ILE A 215 11.07 -42.06 -22.52
C ILE A 215 11.12 -40.90 -23.53
N HIS A 216 11.30 -41.18 -24.82
CA HIS A 216 11.27 -40.15 -25.86
C HIS A 216 9.91 -39.49 -26.02
N VAL A 217 8.82 -40.26 -25.97
CA VAL A 217 7.46 -39.71 -26.01
C VAL A 217 7.22 -38.77 -24.84
N ASN A 218 7.58 -39.20 -23.62
CA ASN A 218 7.39 -38.38 -22.43
C ASN A 218 8.29 -37.12 -22.43
N LEU A 219 9.55 -37.24 -22.88
CA LEU A 219 10.45 -36.10 -23.02
C LEU A 219 9.92 -35.08 -24.04
N ASN A 220 9.44 -35.54 -25.20
CA ASN A 220 8.89 -34.65 -26.22
C ASN A 220 7.60 -33.98 -25.74
N ALA A 221 6.76 -34.67 -24.97
CA ALA A 221 5.58 -34.08 -24.34
C ALA A 221 5.98 -32.96 -23.35
N THR A 222 7.00 -33.19 -22.52
CA THR A 222 7.55 -32.15 -21.63
C THR A 222 8.10 -30.95 -22.40
N LEU A 223 8.79 -31.17 -23.52
CA LEU A 223 9.35 -30.09 -24.35
C LEU A 223 8.28 -29.30 -25.12
N ALA A 224 7.17 -29.93 -25.50
CA ALA A 224 6.07 -29.23 -26.17
C ALA A 224 5.52 -28.09 -25.30
N HIS A 225 5.45 -28.30 -23.99
CA HIS A 225 5.03 -27.28 -23.02
C HIS A 225 6.00 -26.10 -22.93
N GLN A 226 7.28 -26.30 -23.26
CA GLN A 226 8.26 -25.19 -23.26
C GLN A 226 7.84 -24.09 -24.22
N GLY A 227 7.44 -24.45 -25.45
CA GLY A 227 7.00 -23.50 -26.46
C GLY A 227 5.72 -22.77 -26.06
N GLU A 228 4.76 -23.49 -25.49
CA GLU A 228 3.50 -22.93 -25.02
C GLU A 228 3.73 -21.96 -23.84
N LEU A 229 4.57 -22.33 -22.87
CA LEU A 229 4.90 -21.46 -21.73
C LEU A 229 5.68 -20.22 -22.15
N ILE A 230 6.60 -20.33 -23.13
CA ILE A 230 7.29 -19.16 -23.69
C ILE A 230 6.31 -18.20 -24.38
N GLN A 231 5.36 -18.73 -25.15
CA GLN A 231 4.32 -17.90 -25.77
C GLN A 231 3.46 -17.20 -24.73
N VAL A 232 3.04 -17.93 -23.70
CA VAL A 232 2.27 -17.37 -22.59
C VAL A 232 3.02 -16.23 -21.89
N VAL A 233 4.30 -16.40 -21.58
CA VAL A 233 5.13 -15.33 -20.98
C VAL A 233 5.23 -14.13 -21.92
N ARG A 234 5.43 -14.37 -23.22
CA ARG A 234 5.52 -13.31 -24.22
C ARG A 234 4.23 -12.51 -24.32
N ASP A 235 3.09 -13.19 -24.38
CA ASP A 235 1.78 -12.54 -24.47
C ASP A 235 1.49 -11.74 -23.19
N TYR A 236 1.85 -12.30 -22.03
CA TYR A 236 1.71 -11.64 -20.74
C TYR A 236 2.56 -10.38 -20.60
N LEU A 237 3.80 -10.41 -21.10
CA LEU A 237 4.68 -9.24 -21.15
C LEU A 237 4.21 -8.20 -22.16
N ARG A 238 3.59 -8.63 -23.27
CA ARG A 238 3.12 -7.74 -24.34
C ARG A 238 1.86 -6.97 -23.95
N ASP A 239 1.00 -7.57 -23.14
CA ASP A 239 -0.22 -6.94 -22.63
C ASP A 239 0.04 -6.07 -21.39
N SER A 240 1.29 -5.97 -20.92
CA SER A 240 1.67 -5.07 -19.83
C SER A 240 1.80 -3.61 -20.30
N PRO A 241 1.29 -2.63 -19.52
CA PRO A 241 1.58 -1.23 -19.77
C PRO A 241 3.10 -1.00 -19.70
N LYS A 242 3.62 -0.19 -20.64
CA LYS A 242 5.05 0.05 -20.98
C LYS A 242 6.00 0.51 -19.85
N ASP A 243 5.62 0.40 -18.59
CA ASP A 243 6.44 0.82 -17.44
C ASP A 243 7.31 -0.30 -16.87
N SER A 244 7.23 -1.53 -17.38
CA SER A 244 8.11 -2.61 -16.95
C SER A 244 9.49 -2.47 -17.60
N SER A 245 10.50 -2.15 -16.80
CA SER A 245 11.94 -2.13 -17.13
C SER A 245 12.54 -3.48 -17.58
N ILE A 246 11.70 -4.46 -17.88
CA ILE A 246 12.07 -5.80 -18.32
C ILE A 246 11.91 -5.84 -19.83
N ASP A 247 13.04 -5.83 -20.54
CA ASP A 247 13.07 -5.95 -21.99
C ASP A 247 12.63 -7.38 -22.39
N PRO A 248 11.51 -7.53 -23.15
CA PRO A 248 11.04 -8.84 -23.62
C PRO A 248 12.10 -9.59 -24.43
N ASP A 249 13.03 -8.88 -25.06
CA ASP A 249 14.10 -9.46 -25.87
C ASP A 249 15.19 -10.14 -25.03
N GLN A 250 15.33 -9.80 -23.73
CA GLN A 250 16.27 -10.48 -22.84
C GLN A 250 15.83 -11.90 -22.46
N LEU A 251 14.54 -12.22 -22.56
CA LEU A 251 14.02 -13.58 -22.37
C LEU A 251 14.15 -14.44 -23.64
N MET A 252 14.46 -13.85 -24.80
CA MET A 252 14.65 -14.57 -26.07
C MET A 252 16.07 -15.13 -26.28
N LEU A 253 16.96 -14.97 -25.29
CA LEU A 253 18.31 -15.55 -25.30
C LEU A 253 18.38 -16.95 -24.66
N TRP A 254 17.24 -17.53 -24.26
CA TRP A 254 17.13 -18.86 -23.62
C TRP A 254 16.37 -19.87 -24.48
#